data_AF-A0A1G7JP24-F1
#
_entry.id   AF-A0A1G7JP24-F1
#
_cell.length_a   1.000
_cell.length_b   1.000
_cell.length_c   1.000
_cell.angle_alpha   90.00
_cell.angle_beta   90.00
_cell.angle_gamma   90.00
#
_symmetry.space_group_name_H-M   'P 1'
#
loop_
_entity.id
_entity.type
_entity.pdbx_description
1 polymer ?
#
loop_
_entity_poly.entity_id
_entity_poly.type
_entity_poly.pdbx_seq_one_letter_code
_entity_poly.pdbx_strand_id
1 'polypeptide(L)'
;MEKAFNVHLINYAPILKSAGIRFKEDEKTLMVGKASADVGYVILISSRTLDAPKLLQTILPILKKSRAAYRIIKSQQDQYRLNAGAFGDEEAGKVVSIFPNDIAEAKSLLIQLKLVTEKYKGPSILKSQRVSEVIYIQRILNKGHNDFKLIAPDIKNFPFEFPKQYKKRKSTLNLIGKAYLPIQLLRTSTKGNIYKAINLKRLKFDWCLIKQGNPVALDDHFDRDMKDRLQWQKEVHEFLRGKVYTPDVIDHFSSGDYHYLVFNYAEGDSLGNVISDALVGKKWIDLDRPLQQKLLGYFIQAVELVKSIHEAGIVHRDVTDSNLIVLDDGKLCIIDFELSYSFIKCEPNPPFLLGTFGYVAPEQIQHAVPDPAEDIYSLGALLCFVMTGCKTSEFIGNNHQQLKVKLFRLTGEKGLCELVMKCLSYSRSERPDIEMIIATVQNQLLKTLTLNHEKASMAV
;
A
#
# COMPACT_ATOMS: atom_id res chain seq x y z
N MET A 1 -8.44 -7.59 -26.91
CA MET A 1 -7.58 -7.29 -25.75
C MET A 1 -7.68 -5.84 -25.27
N GLU A 2 -7.94 -4.83 -26.13
CA GLU A 2 -8.04 -3.42 -25.70
C GLU A 2 -9.28 -3.05 -24.86
N LYS A 3 -10.37 -3.84 -24.88
CA LYS A 3 -11.62 -3.47 -24.19
C LYS A 3 -11.58 -3.59 -22.65
N ALA A 4 -10.56 -4.22 -22.06
CA ALA A 4 -10.48 -4.41 -20.60
C ALA A 4 -9.96 -3.17 -19.85
N PHE A 5 -9.33 -2.21 -20.55
CA PHE A 5 -8.62 -1.10 -19.91
C PHE A 5 -9.39 0.23 -19.88
N ASN A 6 -10.52 0.34 -20.59
CA ASN A 6 -11.39 1.52 -20.55
C ASN A 6 -12.47 1.36 -19.47
N VAL A 7 -12.07 1.42 -18.20
CA VAL A 7 -13.03 1.65 -17.13
C VAL A 7 -13.45 3.12 -17.19
N HIS A 8 -14.71 3.40 -17.53
CA HIS A 8 -15.27 4.75 -17.41
C HIS A 8 -15.43 5.11 -15.93
N LEU A 9 -14.38 5.67 -15.35
CA LEU A 9 -14.36 6.12 -13.97
C LEU A 9 -15.29 7.31 -13.78
N ILE A 10 -16.18 7.22 -12.80
CA ILE A 10 -17.25 8.21 -12.59
C ILE A 10 -16.71 9.37 -11.74
N ASN A 11 -16.86 10.60 -12.24
CA ASN A 11 -16.75 11.81 -11.43
C ASN A 11 -18.08 11.99 -10.65
N TYR A 12 -18.01 12.33 -9.35
CA TYR A 12 -19.20 12.44 -8.50
C TYR A 12 -19.85 13.83 -8.56
N ALA A 13 -19.17 14.84 -9.10
CA ALA A 13 -19.72 16.19 -9.26
C ALA A 13 -21.04 16.23 -10.07
N PRO A 14 -21.20 15.53 -11.21
CA PRO A 14 -22.48 15.41 -11.91
C PRO A 14 -23.62 14.85 -11.04
N ILE A 15 -23.33 13.95 -10.10
CA ILE A 15 -24.33 13.38 -9.19
C ILE A 15 -24.85 14.47 -8.24
N LEU A 16 -23.95 15.27 -7.65
CA LEU A 16 -24.32 16.40 -6.78
C LEU A 16 -25.09 17.48 -7.57
N LYS A 17 -24.63 17.81 -8.79
CA LYS A 17 -25.31 18.78 -9.66
C LYS A 17 -26.74 18.34 -9.99
N SER A 18 -26.94 17.05 -10.31
CA SER A 18 -28.26 16.48 -10.59
C SER A 18 -29.18 16.48 -9.37
N ALA A 19 -28.61 16.36 -8.17
CA ALA A 19 -29.34 16.53 -6.91
C ALA A 19 -29.64 18.02 -6.57
N GLY A 20 -29.16 18.97 -7.38
CA GLY A 20 -29.33 20.41 -7.18
C GLY A 20 -28.52 20.95 -6.00
N ILE A 21 -27.33 20.38 -5.75
CA ILE A 21 -26.43 20.74 -4.66
C ILE A 21 -25.27 21.56 -5.21
N ARG A 22 -25.04 22.74 -4.61
CA ARG A 22 -23.87 23.57 -4.89
C ARG A 22 -22.73 23.17 -3.95
N PHE A 23 -21.52 23.08 -4.48
CA PHE A 23 -20.33 22.69 -3.73
C PHE A 23 -19.12 23.52 -4.16
N LYS A 24 -18.11 23.55 -3.29
CA LYS A 24 -16.74 23.92 -3.65
C LYS A 24 -15.93 22.64 -3.86
N GLU A 25 -14.87 22.70 -4.64
CA GLU A 25 -13.96 21.57 -4.86
C GLU A 25 -12.56 21.95 -4.38
N ASP A 26 -11.88 21.02 -3.72
CA ASP A 26 -10.43 21.06 -3.50
C ASP A 26 -9.75 19.96 -4.32
N GLU A 27 -8.47 19.67 -4.06
CA GLU A 27 -7.74 18.65 -4.79
C GLU A 27 -8.41 17.28 -4.82
N LYS A 28 -9.22 16.91 -3.81
CA LYS A 28 -9.72 15.53 -3.64
C LYS A 28 -11.22 15.45 -3.34
N THR A 29 -11.85 16.51 -2.86
CA THR A 29 -13.19 16.47 -2.28
C THR A 29 -14.11 17.57 -2.81
N LEU A 30 -15.39 17.22 -2.89
CA LEU A 30 -16.51 18.12 -3.11
C LEU A 30 -17.07 18.50 -1.73
N MET A 31 -17.03 19.78 -1.40
CA MET A 31 -17.37 20.33 -0.09
C MET A 31 -18.67 21.14 -0.13
N VAL A 32 -19.58 20.85 0.79
CA VAL A 32 -20.86 21.55 0.95
C VAL A 32 -20.94 22.12 2.37
N GLY A 33 -21.22 23.42 2.46
CA GLY A 33 -21.25 24.15 3.74
C GLY A 33 -19.85 24.38 4.33
N LYS A 34 -19.81 24.84 5.59
CA LYS A 34 -18.57 25.05 6.35
C LYS A 34 -18.53 24.06 7.52
N ALA A 35 -17.58 23.14 7.50
CA ALA A 35 -17.41 22.18 8.58
C ALA A 35 -17.07 22.89 9.91
N SER A 36 -17.69 22.45 11.00
CA SER A 36 -17.42 22.93 12.36
C SER A 36 -16.98 21.77 13.27
N ALA A 37 -16.15 22.09 14.28
CA ALA A 37 -15.76 21.17 15.35
C ALA A 37 -16.67 21.26 16.58
N ASP A 38 -17.62 22.19 16.64
CA ASP A 38 -18.35 22.54 17.87
C ASP A 38 -19.12 21.35 18.47
N VAL A 39 -19.64 20.47 17.61
CA VAL A 39 -20.34 19.24 18.04
C VAL A 39 -19.38 18.19 18.61
N GLY A 40 -18.11 18.23 18.22
CA GLY A 40 -17.08 17.28 18.63
C GLY A 40 -17.17 15.92 17.95
N TYR A 41 -18.07 15.70 16.97
CA TYR A 41 -18.23 14.42 16.27
C TYR A 41 -18.42 14.60 14.76
N VAL A 42 -17.90 13.63 14.00
CA VAL A 42 -18.10 13.50 12.55
C VAL A 42 -18.73 12.15 12.25
N ILE A 43 -19.72 12.14 11.35
CA ILE A 43 -20.31 10.91 10.81
C ILE A 43 -19.60 10.59 9.51
N LEU A 44 -19.07 9.38 9.40
CA LEU A 44 -18.32 8.92 8.25
C LEU A 44 -19.10 7.79 7.57
N ILE A 45 -19.16 7.83 6.25
CA ILE A 45 -19.75 6.75 5.44
C ILE A 45 -18.66 6.17 4.56
N SER A 46 -18.45 4.85 4.68
CA SER A 46 -17.63 4.08 3.76
C SER A 46 -18.45 3.48 2.63
N SER A 47 -17.78 3.09 1.56
CA SER A 47 -18.43 2.45 0.42
C SER A 47 -17.41 1.67 -0.38
N ARG A 48 -17.86 0.57 -0.97
CA ARG A 48 -17.23 0.03 -2.17
C ARG A 48 -17.18 1.08 -3.26
N THR A 49 -16.13 1.02 -4.06
CA THR A 49 -15.87 1.85 -5.24
C THR A 49 -17.01 1.72 -6.24
N LEU A 50 -17.50 0.50 -6.48
CA LEU A 50 -18.63 0.23 -7.39
C LEU A 50 -19.99 0.72 -6.87
N ASP A 51 -20.21 0.71 -5.57
CA ASP A 51 -21.50 1.06 -4.97
C ASP A 51 -21.68 2.57 -4.77
N ALA A 52 -20.58 3.32 -4.71
CA ALA A 52 -20.58 4.72 -4.32
C ALA A 52 -21.52 5.61 -5.15
N PRO A 53 -21.61 5.52 -6.49
CA PRO A 53 -22.55 6.35 -7.25
C PRO A 53 -24.01 6.17 -6.80
N LYS A 54 -24.45 4.92 -6.59
CA LYS A 54 -25.81 4.61 -6.13
C LYS A 54 -26.02 4.99 -4.66
N LEU A 55 -25.01 4.76 -3.82
CA LEU A 55 -25.02 5.19 -2.43
C LEU A 55 -25.20 6.71 -2.33
N LEU A 56 -24.44 7.49 -3.11
CA LEU A 56 -24.55 8.95 -3.15
C LEU A 56 -25.94 9.40 -3.58
N GLN A 57 -26.48 8.85 -4.67
CA GLN A 57 -27.86 9.16 -5.10
C GLN A 57 -28.90 8.88 -4.00
N THR A 58 -28.65 7.86 -3.17
CA THR A 58 -29.53 7.48 -2.07
C THR A 58 -29.45 8.45 -0.88
N ILE A 59 -28.24 8.89 -0.49
CA ILE A 59 -28.04 9.71 0.71
C ILE A 59 -28.19 11.22 0.46
N LEU A 60 -27.91 11.71 -0.75
CA LEU A 60 -27.92 13.15 -1.06
C LEU A 60 -29.27 13.82 -0.78
N PRO A 61 -30.45 13.21 -1.02
CA PRO A 61 -31.74 13.78 -0.62
C PRO A 61 -31.88 14.03 0.88
N ILE A 62 -31.28 13.16 1.72
CA ILE A 62 -31.25 13.33 3.18
C ILE A 62 -30.31 14.49 3.54
N LEU A 63 -29.10 14.49 2.97
CA LEU A 63 -28.09 15.53 3.24
C LEU A 63 -28.55 16.92 2.78
N LYS A 64 -29.28 17.01 1.67
CA LYS A 64 -29.83 18.27 1.15
C LYS A 64 -30.87 18.91 2.08
N LYS A 65 -31.63 18.09 2.82
CA LYS A 65 -32.63 18.56 3.81
C LYS A 65 -32.00 18.89 5.17
N SER A 66 -30.76 18.47 5.38
CA SER A 66 -30.00 18.70 6.60
C SER A 66 -29.27 20.05 6.57
N ARG A 67 -28.94 20.60 7.74
CA ARG A 67 -28.08 21.80 7.84
C ARG A 67 -26.60 21.43 7.93
N ALA A 68 -26.28 20.15 8.13
CA ALA A 68 -24.92 19.66 8.26
C ALA A 68 -24.05 20.01 7.04
N ALA A 69 -22.81 20.40 7.29
CA ALA A 69 -21.79 20.47 6.26
C ALA A 69 -21.29 19.06 5.94
N TYR A 70 -20.80 18.83 4.72
CA TYR A 70 -20.22 17.54 4.36
C TYR A 70 -19.17 17.63 3.25
N ARG A 71 -18.32 16.62 3.19
CA ARG A 71 -17.29 16.42 2.17
C ARG A 71 -17.47 15.05 1.53
N ILE A 72 -17.35 14.98 0.21
CA ILE A 72 -17.46 13.75 -0.57
C ILE A 72 -16.22 13.64 -1.44
N ILE A 73 -15.58 12.48 -1.51
CA ILE A 73 -14.46 12.26 -2.44
C ILE A 73 -14.90 12.56 -3.88
N LYS A 74 -14.06 13.19 -4.71
CA LYS A 74 -14.52 13.79 -5.98
C LYS A 74 -14.80 12.79 -7.11
N SER A 75 -14.15 11.63 -7.07
CA SER A 75 -14.22 10.65 -8.15
C SER A 75 -14.04 9.22 -7.65
N GLN A 76 -14.46 8.28 -8.48
CA GLN A 76 -14.27 6.85 -8.25
C GLN A 76 -12.78 6.45 -8.25
N GLN A 77 -11.94 7.14 -9.04
CA GLN A 77 -10.49 6.95 -9.03
C GLN A 77 -9.88 7.36 -7.69
N ASP A 78 -10.27 8.54 -7.18
CA ASP A 78 -9.78 9.03 -5.90
C ASP A 78 -10.31 8.19 -4.74
N GLN A 79 -11.54 7.68 -4.85
CA GLN A 79 -12.10 6.74 -3.88
C GLN A 79 -11.30 5.43 -3.85
N TYR A 80 -10.97 4.85 -5.00
CA TYR A 80 -10.18 3.62 -5.05
C TYR A 80 -8.83 3.80 -4.34
N ARG A 81 -8.15 4.94 -4.60
CA ARG A 81 -6.92 5.33 -3.91
C ARG A 81 -7.12 5.57 -2.41
N LEU A 82 -8.22 6.21 -2.03
CA LEU A 82 -8.60 6.43 -0.63
C LEU A 82 -8.78 5.10 0.10
N ASN A 83 -9.62 4.20 -0.43
CA ASN A 83 -9.89 2.88 0.14
C ASN A 83 -8.62 2.02 0.25
N ALA A 84 -7.64 2.26 -0.61
CA ALA A 84 -6.34 1.60 -0.59
C ALA A 84 -5.33 2.17 0.41
N GLY A 85 -5.67 3.24 1.13
CA GLY A 85 -4.75 3.91 2.05
C GLY A 85 -3.71 4.80 1.38
N ALA A 86 -3.85 5.13 0.09
CA ALA A 86 -2.89 5.97 -0.64
C ALA A 86 -2.78 7.41 -0.09
N PHE A 87 -3.76 7.85 0.71
CA PHE A 87 -3.76 9.13 1.42
C PHE A 87 -3.44 8.98 2.92
N GLY A 88 -2.91 7.83 3.32
CA GLY A 88 -2.72 7.43 4.70
C GLY A 88 -3.84 6.51 5.20
N ASP A 89 -3.47 5.51 5.99
CA ASP A 89 -4.42 4.52 6.53
C ASP A 89 -5.53 5.15 7.39
N GLU A 90 -5.29 6.32 7.98
CA GLU A 90 -6.30 7.03 8.77
C GLU A 90 -7.41 7.64 7.93
N GLU A 91 -7.19 7.88 6.64
CA GLU A 91 -8.17 8.47 5.71
C GLU A 91 -9.01 7.41 4.98
N ALA A 92 -8.55 6.16 4.95
CA ALA A 92 -9.20 5.14 4.14
C ALA A 92 -10.65 4.89 4.53
N GLY A 93 -11.48 4.65 3.50
CA GLY A 93 -12.91 4.42 3.67
C GLY A 93 -13.73 5.66 3.97
N LYS A 94 -13.17 6.86 4.14
CA LYS A 94 -13.93 8.10 4.41
C LYS A 94 -14.53 8.70 3.13
N VAL A 95 -15.37 7.94 2.43
CA VAL A 95 -15.98 8.35 1.15
C VAL A 95 -16.84 9.60 1.33
N VAL A 96 -17.61 9.66 2.43
CA VAL A 96 -18.38 10.82 2.84
C VAL A 96 -18.10 11.16 4.30
N SER A 97 -17.79 12.43 4.57
CA SER A 97 -17.61 12.97 5.92
C SER A 97 -18.67 14.03 6.18
N ILE A 98 -19.52 13.82 7.18
CA ILE A 98 -20.66 14.69 7.53
C ILE A 98 -20.40 15.32 8.90
N PHE A 99 -20.56 16.64 8.96
CA PHE A 99 -20.32 17.49 10.12
C PHE A 99 -21.67 18.08 10.59
N PRO A 100 -22.36 17.42 11.53
CA PRO A 100 -23.60 17.94 12.11
C PRO A 100 -23.36 19.26 12.83
N ASN A 101 -24.42 20.08 12.97
CA ASN A 101 -24.39 21.33 13.73
C ASN A 101 -24.69 21.14 15.21
N ASP A 102 -25.40 20.07 15.56
CA ASP A 102 -25.71 19.69 16.94
C ASP A 102 -25.92 18.17 17.08
N ILE A 103 -25.98 17.68 18.33
CA ILE A 103 -26.15 16.25 18.63
C ILE A 103 -27.53 15.72 18.19
N ALA A 104 -28.56 16.56 18.16
CA ALA A 104 -29.90 16.15 17.76
C ALA A 104 -29.96 15.91 16.24
N GLU A 105 -29.37 16.80 15.44
CA GLU A 105 -29.17 16.63 14.00
C GLU A 105 -28.34 15.37 13.72
N ALA A 106 -27.25 15.16 14.46
CA ALA A 106 -26.43 13.95 14.33
C ALA A 106 -27.24 12.67 14.56
N LYS A 107 -28.07 12.60 15.61
CA LYS A 107 -28.94 11.45 15.88
C LYS A 107 -29.96 11.22 14.76
N SER A 108 -30.62 12.28 14.30
CA SER A 108 -31.60 12.20 13.21
C SER A 108 -30.95 11.70 11.91
N LEU A 109 -29.78 12.24 11.55
CA LEU A 109 -29.01 11.79 10.39
C LEU A 109 -28.64 10.31 10.51
N LEU A 110 -28.14 9.86 11.66
CA LEU A 110 -27.78 8.46 11.85
C LEU A 110 -28.96 7.52 11.64
N ILE A 111 -30.16 7.86 12.13
CA ILE A 111 -31.36 7.03 11.94
C ILE A 111 -31.71 6.94 10.45
N GLN A 112 -31.80 8.08 9.76
CA GLN A 112 -32.19 8.13 8.35
C GLN A 112 -31.16 7.45 7.44
N LEU A 113 -29.87 7.72 7.66
CA LEU A 113 -28.78 7.16 6.87
C LEU A 113 -28.68 5.64 7.07
N LYS A 114 -28.83 5.13 8.30
CA LYS A 114 -28.82 3.68 8.57
C LYS A 114 -29.86 2.94 7.73
N LEU A 115 -31.11 3.44 7.73
CA LEU A 115 -32.23 2.82 7.01
C LEU A 115 -31.96 2.68 5.51
N VAL A 116 -31.33 3.69 4.89
CA VAL A 116 -31.11 3.68 3.43
C VAL A 116 -29.76 3.09 3.02
N THR A 117 -28.89 2.76 3.97
CA THR A 117 -27.53 2.25 3.69
C THR A 117 -27.28 0.80 4.09
N GLU A 118 -28.26 0.10 4.65
CA GLU A 118 -28.11 -1.28 5.17
C GLU A 118 -27.58 -2.28 4.13
N LYS A 119 -27.96 -2.13 2.86
CA LYS A 119 -27.54 -3.02 1.77
C LYS A 119 -26.11 -2.80 1.27
N TYR A 120 -25.49 -1.66 1.59
CA TYR A 120 -24.17 -1.32 1.10
C TYR A 120 -23.08 -1.89 2.00
N LYS A 121 -21.91 -2.12 1.42
CA LYS A 121 -20.70 -2.53 2.13
C LYS A 121 -19.60 -1.53 1.86
N GLY A 122 -18.58 -1.53 2.72
CA GLY A 122 -17.41 -0.70 2.54
C GLY A 122 -16.28 -1.13 3.48
N PRO A 123 -15.05 -0.66 3.23
CA PRO A 123 -13.93 -0.95 4.10
C PRO A 123 -14.15 -0.35 5.49
N SER A 124 -13.50 -0.97 6.48
CA SER A 124 -13.53 -0.47 7.85
C SER A 124 -12.69 0.80 8.00
N ILE A 125 -13.25 1.81 8.67
CA ILE A 125 -12.55 3.06 8.97
C ILE A 125 -11.80 2.92 10.29
N LEU A 126 -10.47 3.09 10.29
CA LEU A 126 -9.65 2.98 11.49
C LEU A 126 -9.99 4.05 12.53
N LYS A 127 -9.68 3.78 13.81
CA LYS A 127 -9.89 4.71 14.93
C LYS A 127 -11.30 5.31 14.97
N SER A 128 -12.32 4.51 14.70
CA SER A 128 -13.72 4.95 14.66
C SER A 128 -14.62 3.96 15.40
N GLN A 129 -15.81 4.41 15.79
CA GLN A 129 -16.87 3.52 16.27
C GLN A 129 -17.81 3.19 15.12
N ARG A 130 -17.87 1.91 14.74
CA ARG A 130 -18.85 1.40 13.75
C ARG A 130 -20.25 1.43 14.35
N VAL A 131 -21.21 1.95 13.59
CA VAL A 131 -22.61 2.12 14.00
C VAL A 131 -23.57 1.38 13.06
N SER A 132 -23.19 1.17 11.80
CA SER A 132 -23.84 0.24 10.86
C SER A 132 -22.82 -0.37 9.90
N GLU A 133 -23.28 -1.08 8.87
CA GLU A 133 -22.40 -1.71 7.87
C GLU A 133 -21.40 -0.72 7.24
N VAL A 134 -21.84 0.50 6.96
CA VAL A 134 -21.01 1.53 6.32
C VAL A 134 -20.87 2.82 7.11
N ILE A 135 -21.57 2.97 8.24
CA ILE A 135 -21.55 4.21 9.02
C ILE A 135 -20.64 4.06 10.25
N TYR A 136 -19.74 5.03 10.39
CA TYR A 136 -18.77 5.14 11.47
C TYR A 136 -18.82 6.53 12.09
N ILE A 137 -18.36 6.65 13.33
CA ILE A 137 -18.25 7.93 14.04
C ILE A 137 -16.84 8.10 14.58
N GLN A 138 -16.27 9.28 14.36
CA GLN A 138 -15.04 9.73 15.00
C GLN A 138 -15.30 10.98 15.84
N ARG A 139 -14.47 11.18 16.85
CA ARG A 139 -14.47 12.40 17.65
C ARG A 139 -13.51 13.41 17.03
N ILE A 140 -13.94 14.66 16.96
CA ILE A 140 -13.15 15.79 16.51
C ILE A 140 -12.39 16.37 17.70
N LEU A 141 -11.06 16.47 17.58
CA LEU A 141 -10.20 17.28 18.43
C LEU A 141 -9.82 18.55 17.67
N ASN A 142 -10.02 19.69 18.31
CA ASN A 142 -9.70 20.99 17.74
C ASN A 142 -8.21 21.31 17.92
N LYS A 143 -7.49 21.55 16.81
CA LYS A 143 -6.16 22.16 16.80
C LYS A 143 -6.18 23.37 15.85
N GLY A 144 -6.83 24.44 16.28
CA GLY A 144 -6.89 25.70 15.54
C GLY A 144 -8.05 25.79 14.54
N HIS A 145 -8.25 26.99 13.98
CA HIS A 145 -9.51 27.38 13.34
C HIS A 145 -9.91 26.61 12.05
N ASN A 146 -9.05 25.77 11.46
CA ASN A 146 -9.36 25.03 10.22
C ASN A 146 -8.84 23.57 10.15
N ASP A 147 -8.01 23.12 11.10
CA ASP A 147 -7.43 21.76 11.07
C ASP A 147 -7.99 20.90 12.20
N PHE A 148 -8.86 19.96 11.82
CA PHE A 148 -9.47 19.01 12.72
C PHE A 148 -8.63 17.75 12.80
N LYS A 149 -8.31 17.30 14.01
CA LYS A 149 -7.78 15.96 14.21
C LYS A 149 -8.91 15.00 14.56
N LEU A 150 -9.04 13.93 13.81
CA LEU A 150 -10.02 12.88 14.10
C LEU A 150 -9.40 11.79 14.98
N ILE A 151 -10.12 11.38 16.01
CA ILE A 151 -9.70 10.32 16.92
C ILE A 151 -10.85 9.34 17.20
N ALA A 152 -10.49 8.20 17.78
CA ALA A 152 -11.48 7.24 18.27
C ALA A 152 -12.36 7.90 19.36
N PRO A 153 -13.70 7.71 19.30
CA PRO A 153 -14.59 8.24 20.31
C PRO A 153 -14.43 7.47 21.63
N ASP A 154 -14.67 8.16 22.75
CA ASP A 154 -14.78 7.52 24.06
C ASP A 154 -16.14 6.82 24.16
N ILE A 155 -16.12 5.49 24.18
CA ILE A 155 -17.31 4.66 24.22
C ILE A 155 -18.11 4.86 25.51
N LYS A 156 -17.46 5.24 26.63
CA LYS A 156 -18.17 5.45 27.91
C LYS A 156 -19.10 6.66 27.86
N ASN A 157 -18.69 7.71 27.17
CA ASN A 157 -19.42 8.97 27.04
C ASN A 157 -20.01 9.16 25.63
N PHE A 158 -20.27 8.06 24.92
CA PHE A 158 -20.70 8.09 23.53
C PHE A 158 -22.20 8.38 23.42
N PRO A 159 -22.62 9.51 22.81
CA PRO A 159 -24.01 9.97 22.87
C PRO A 159 -24.94 9.26 21.87
N PHE A 160 -24.44 8.28 21.13
CA PHE A 160 -25.14 7.60 20.04
C PHE A 160 -25.34 6.11 20.34
N GLU A 161 -26.46 5.56 19.90
CA GLU A 161 -26.70 4.12 19.96
C GLU A 161 -25.89 3.38 18.90
N PHE A 162 -25.21 2.30 19.31
CA PHE A 162 -24.48 1.41 18.42
C PHE A 162 -24.77 -0.07 18.74
N PRO A 163 -24.92 -0.92 17.71
CA PRO A 163 -25.22 -2.34 17.88
C PRO A 163 -24.19 -3.09 18.75
N LYS A 164 -24.68 -3.98 19.63
CA LYS A 164 -23.82 -4.85 20.46
C LYS A 164 -22.88 -5.72 19.62
N GLN A 165 -23.25 -6.07 18.39
CA GLN A 165 -22.42 -6.87 17.48
C GLN A 165 -21.09 -6.18 17.13
N TYR A 166 -21.02 -4.85 17.21
CA TYR A 166 -19.80 -4.08 16.96
C TYR A 166 -19.00 -3.78 18.23
N LYS A 167 -19.39 -4.31 19.39
CA LYS A 167 -18.54 -4.26 20.59
C LYS A 167 -17.39 -5.25 20.41
N LYS A 168 -16.15 -4.77 20.53
CA LYS A 168 -14.95 -5.62 20.57
C LYS A 168 -15.11 -6.67 21.68
N ARG A 169 -15.27 -7.95 21.31
CA ARG A 169 -15.28 -9.05 22.28
C ARG A 169 -13.85 -9.29 22.79
N LYS A 170 -13.67 -9.44 24.09
CA LYS A 170 -12.44 -9.99 24.68
C LYS A 170 -12.53 -11.51 24.57
N SER A 171 -11.72 -12.14 23.72
CA SER A 171 -11.62 -13.61 23.68
C SER A 171 -10.53 -14.08 24.65
N THR A 172 -10.74 -15.27 25.24
CA THR A 172 -9.88 -15.84 26.30
C THR A 172 -8.64 -16.57 25.77
N LEU A 173 -8.62 -16.92 24.49
CA LEU A 173 -7.43 -17.28 23.71
C LEU A 173 -7.64 -16.75 22.28
N ASN A 174 -6.93 -15.67 21.93
CA ASN A 174 -7.07 -15.00 20.64
C ASN A 174 -6.33 -15.76 19.52
N LEU A 175 -6.66 -17.04 19.30
CA LEU A 175 -6.17 -17.76 18.14
C LEU A 175 -6.76 -17.15 16.86
N ILE A 176 -5.93 -17.06 15.82
CA ILE A 176 -6.38 -16.79 14.46
C ILE A 176 -6.71 -18.14 13.81
N GLY A 177 -7.94 -18.27 13.29
CA GLY A 177 -8.45 -19.57 12.84
C GLY A 177 -8.55 -20.57 14.00
N LYS A 178 -8.02 -21.78 13.81
CA LYS A 178 -8.08 -22.87 14.81
C LYS A 178 -6.74 -23.23 15.45
N ALA A 179 -5.63 -22.72 14.91
CA ALA A 179 -4.31 -23.28 15.20
C ALA A 179 -3.16 -22.26 15.15
N TYR A 180 -3.44 -20.96 15.08
CA TYR A 180 -2.39 -19.96 15.00
C TYR A 180 -2.46 -19.02 16.18
N LEU A 181 -1.39 -18.98 16.98
CA LEU A 181 -1.29 -18.10 18.14
C LEU A 181 -0.51 -16.83 17.75
N PRO A 182 -1.17 -15.68 17.56
CA PRO A 182 -0.47 -14.44 17.28
C PRO A 182 0.36 -14.00 18.49
N ILE A 183 1.65 -13.80 18.29
CA ILE A 183 2.60 -13.39 19.33
C ILE A 183 2.91 -11.89 19.22
N GLN A 184 3.07 -11.39 17.99
CA GLN A 184 3.40 -9.99 17.74
C GLN A 184 2.60 -9.45 16.55
N LEU A 185 1.95 -8.31 16.75
CA LEU A 185 1.36 -7.53 15.66
C LEU A 185 2.48 -6.70 15.03
N LEU A 186 2.92 -7.08 13.83
CA LEU A 186 4.01 -6.42 13.11
C LEU A 186 3.53 -5.16 12.40
N ARG A 187 2.33 -5.20 11.80
CA ARG A 187 1.76 -4.08 11.05
C ARG A 187 0.23 -4.06 11.16
N THR A 188 -0.33 -2.87 11.25
CA THR A 188 -1.77 -2.61 11.07
C THR A 188 -1.94 -1.72 9.87
N SER A 189 -2.84 -2.10 8.96
CA SER A 189 -3.21 -1.27 7.81
C SER A 189 -4.69 -1.45 7.47
N THR A 190 -5.15 -0.65 6.52
CA THR A 190 -6.52 -0.72 5.97
C THR A 190 -6.78 -1.99 5.18
N LYS A 191 -5.74 -2.50 4.48
CA LYS A 191 -5.72 -3.81 3.81
C LYS A 191 -5.85 -4.98 4.79
N GLY A 192 -5.30 -4.80 5.99
CA GLY A 192 -5.37 -5.72 7.10
C GLY A 192 -4.07 -5.78 7.91
N ASN A 193 -4.01 -6.75 8.81
CA ASN A 193 -2.95 -6.85 9.81
C ASN A 193 -1.93 -7.92 9.43
N ILE A 194 -0.66 -7.68 9.80
CA ILE A 194 0.41 -8.66 9.69
C ILE A 194 0.84 -9.09 11.08
N TYR A 195 0.88 -10.40 11.32
CA TYR A 195 1.26 -10.97 12.61
C TYR A 195 2.47 -11.91 12.46
N LYS A 196 3.39 -11.87 13.43
CA LYS A 196 4.25 -13.01 13.76
C LYS A 196 3.47 -13.91 14.72
N ALA A 197 3.37 -15.19 14.40
CA ALA A 197 2.56 -16.14 15.13
C ALA A 197 3.29 -17.49 15.28
N ILE A 198 2.86 -18.28 16.26
CA ILE A 198 3.26 -19.68 16.39
C ILE A 198 2.20 -20.53 15.69
N ASN A 199 2.63 -21.35 14.75
CA ASN A 199 1.79 -22.38 14.14
C ASN A 199 1.69 -23.57 15.09
N LEU A 200 0.48 -23.85 15.61
CA LEU A 200 0.19 -24.97 16.52
C LEU A 200 -0.41 -26.19 15.80
N LYS A 201 -0.51 -26.17 14.46
CA LYS A 201 -1.06 -27.32 13.71
C LYS A 201 -0.20 -28.54 13.94
N ARG A 202 -0.86 -29.67 14.26
CA ARG A 202 -0.22 -30.98 14.44
C ARG A 202 0.93 -30.96 15.47
N LEU A 203 0.82 -30.12 16.50
CA LEU A 203 1.85 -29.94 17.54
C LEU A 203 3.23 -29.51 16.99
N LYS A 204 3.27 -28.92 15.79
CA LYS A 204 4.42 -28.12 15.38
C LYS A 204 4.42 -26.83 16.22
N PHE A 205 5.60 -26.26 16.43
CA PHE A 205 5.79 -25.00 17.17
C PHE A 205 6.69 -24.06 16.36
N ASP A 206 6.40 -23.95 15.07
CA ASP A 206 7.19 -23.18 14.12
C ASP A 206 6.70 -21.74 14.04
N TRP A 207 7.63 -20.81 13.81
CA TRP A 207 7.28 -19.43 13.50
C TRP A 207 6.59 -19.32 12.15
N CYS A 208 5.50 -18.57 12.10
CA CYS A 208 4.80 -18.23 10.88
C CYS A 208 4.45 -16.75 10.83
N LEU A 209 4.28 -16.25 9.61
CA LEU A 209 3.74 -14.92 9.34
C LEU A 209 2.30 -15.06 8.86
N ILE A 210 1.39 -14.25 9.39
CA ILE A 210 -0.03 -14.26 9.01
C ILE A 210 -0.36 -12.90 8.42
N LYS A 211 -0.74 -12.89 7.14
CA LYS A 211 -1.31 -11.73 6.44
C LYS A 211 -2.83 -11.85 6.51
N GLN A 212 -3.47 -10.97 7.28
CA GLN A 212 -4.91 -10.82 7.33
C GLN A 212 -5.36 -9.85 6.22
N GLY A 213 -6.37 -10.24 5.46
CA GLY A 213 -7.16 -9.38 4.59
C GLY A 213 -8.44 -8.92 5.30
N ASN A 214 -8.61 -7.61 5.41
CA ASN A 214 -9.84 -7.02 5.93
C ASN A 214 -10.98 -7.17 4.91
N PRO A 215 -12.24 -7.29 5.38
CA PRO A 215 -13.39 -7.39 4.51
C PRO A 215 -13.47 -6.16 3.60
N VAL A 216 -13.69 -6.38 2.29
CA VAL A 216 -13.96 -5.29 1.33
C VAL A 216 -12.77 -4.34 1.14
N ALA A 217 -11.59 -4.65 1.69
CA ALA A 217 -10.41 -3.83 1.49
C ALA A 217 -9.88 -3.99 0.07
N LEU A 218 -9.34 -2.91 -0.51
CA LEU A 218 -8.86 -2.87 -1.90
C LEU A 218 -9.88 -3.33 -2.94
N ASP A 219 -11.15 -3.10 -2.68
CA ASP A 219 -12.22 -3.38 -3.63
C ASP A 219 -11.99 -2.61 -4.94
N ASP A 220 -12.08 -3.30 -6.06
CA ASP A 220 -11.88 -2.71 -7.39
C ASP A 220 -13.16 -2.67 -8.23
N HIS A 221 -13.01 -2.18 -9.46
CA HIS A 221 -14.11 -1.99 -10.40
C HIS A 221 -14.63 -3.30 -11.02
N PHE A 222 -14.04 -4.44 -10.65
CA PHE A 222 -14.33 -5.76 -11.17
C PHE A 222 -14.89 -6.68 -10.07
N ASP A 223 -15.36 -6.09 -8.97
CA ASP A 223 -15.92 -6.79 -7.79
C ASP A 223 -14.91 -7.74 -7.12
N ARG A 224 -13.62 -7.40 -7.22
CA ARG A 224 -12.54 -8.11 -6.53
C ARG A 224 -12.08 -7.32 -5.33
N ASP A 225 -11.63 -7.99 -4.28
CA ASP A 225 -11.11 -7.36 -3.07
C ASP A 225 -9.84 -8.05 -2.56
N MET A 226 -9.48 -7.77 -1.30
CA MET A 226 -8.30 -8.34 -0.65
C MET A 226 -8.32 -9.88 -0.63
N LYS A 227 -9.49 -10.52 -0.63
CA LYS A 227 -9.62 -11.97 -0.71
C LYS A 227 -9.03 -12.51 -2.01
N ASP A 228 -9.40 -11.90 -3.13
CA ASP A 228 -8.93 -12.31 -4.46
C ASP A 228 -7.43 -12.07 -4.60
N ARG A 229 -6.93 -10.97 -4.03
CA ARG A 229 -5.50 -10.65 -3.97
C ARG A 229 -4.71 -11.68 -3.15
N LEU A 230 -5.22 -12.10 -1.99
CA LEU A 230 -4.58 -13.15 -1.17
C LEU A 230 -4.61 -14.52 -1.88
N GLN A 231 -5.73 -14.85 -2.54
CA GLN A 231 -5.83 -16.08 -3.32
C GLN A 231 -4.83 -16.08 -4.49
N TRP A 232 -4.72 -14.99 -5.23
CA TRP A 232 -3.72 -14.85 -6.29
C TRP A 232 -2.28 -14.95 -5.75
N GLN A 233 -1.99 -14.25 -4.66
CA GLN A 233 -0.68 -14.32 -4.01
C GLN A 233 -0.32 -15.75 -3.61
N LYS A 234 -1.27 -16.51 -3.05
CA LYS A 234 -1.12 -17.92 -2.73
C LYS A 234 -0.68 -18.73 -3.95
N GLU A 235 -1.41 -18.59 -5.06
CA GLU A 235 -1.16 -19.32 -6.31
C GLU A 235 0.23 -19.02 -6.88
N VAL A 236 0.65 -17.75 -6.85
CA VAL A 236 1.98 -17.33 -7.33
C VAL A 236 3.09 -17.90 -6.44
N HIS A 237 2.97 -17.81 -5.12
CA HIS A 237 3.95 -18.41 -4.20
C HIS A 237 4.07 -19.93 -4.41
N GLU A 238 2.94 -20.64 -4.53
CA GLU A 238 2.94 -22.08 -4.78
C GLU A 238 3.58 -22.43 -6.13
N PHE A 239 3.33 -21.62 -7.17
CA PHE A 239 3.93 -21.80 -8.49
C PHE A 239 5.45 -21.53 -8.54
N LEU A 240 5.93 -20.60 -7.73
CA LEU A 240 7.34 -20.19 -7.64
C LEU A 240 8.16 -21.02 -6.63
N ARG A 241 7.52 -21.90 -5.86
CA ARG A 241 8.19 -22.80 -4.92
C ARG A 241 9.34 -23.54 -5.59
N GLY A 242 10.53 -23.42 -5.00
CA GLY A 242 11.76 -24.06 -5.49
C GLY A 242 12.41 -23.38 -6.70
N LYS A 243 11.82 -22.31 -7.25
CA LYS A 243 12.37 -21.53 -8.38
C LYS A 243 12.89 -20.16 -7.93
N VAL A 244 12.19 -19.54 -6.99
CA VAL A 244 12.50 -18.21 -6.45
C VAL A 244 12.58 -18.32 -4.94
N TYR A 245 13.53 -17.61 -4.32
CA TYR A 245 13.65 -17.64 -2.88
C TYR A 245 12.59 -16.76 -2.21
N THR A 246 11.54 -17.41 -1.72
CA THR A 246 10.37 -16.79 -1.10
C THR A 246 9.81 -17.71 -0.01
N PRO A 247 9.18 -17.17 1.05
CA PRO A 247 8.54 -18.01 2.06
C PRO A 247 7.45 -18.92 1.50
N ASP A 248 7.43 -20.16 1.97
CA ASP A 248 6.38 -21.11 1.63
C ASP A 248 5.04 -20.73 2.26
N VAL A 249 3.97 -20.89 1.50
CA VAL A 249 2.61 -20.84 2.02
C VAL A 249 2.32 -22.09 2.87
N ILE A 250 1.88 -21.87 4.10
CA ILE A 250 1.44 -22.90 5.05
C ILE A 250 -0.08 -23.13 4.93
N ASP A 251 -0.86 -22.06 4.82
CA ASP A 251 -2.33 -22.13 4.86
C ASP A 251 -3.00 -20.91 4.22
N HIS A 252 -4.24 -21.10 3.76
CA HIS A 252 -5.11 -20.04 3.27
C HIS A 252 -6.56 -20.34 3.68
N PHE A 253 -7.17 -19.47 4.49
CA PHE A 253 -8.52 -19.70 5.00
C PHE A 253 -9.27 -18.40 5.31
N SER A 254 -10.57 -18.54 5.60
CA SER A 254 -11.43 -17.43 6.04
C SER A 254 -11.97 -17.70 7.44
N SER A 255 -12.13 -16.66 8.25
CA SER A 255 -12.75 -16.76 9.58
C SER A 255 -13.61 -15.53 9.83
N GLY A 256 -14.93 -15.71 9.86
CA GLY A 256 -15.86 -14.59 9.73
C GLY A 256 -15.70 -13.92 8.37
N ASP A 257 -15.71 -12.59 8.34
CA ASP A 257 -15.53 -11.80 7.12
C ASP A 257 -14.05 -11.55 6.75
N TYR A 258 -13.11 -12.07 7.54
CA TYR A 258 -11.68 -11.88 7.34
C TYR A 258 -11.07 -13.05 6.59
N HIS A 259 -10.05 -12.75 5.78
CA HIS A 259 -9.29 -13.72 5.00
C HIS A 259 -7.84 -13.75 5.50
N TYR A 260 -7.20 -14.92 5.46
CA TYR A 260 -5.88 -15.12 6.06
C TYR A 260 -5.00 -15.96 5.15
N LEU A 261 -3.80 -15.45 4.86
CA LEU A 261 -2.74 -16.19 4.19
C LEU A 261 -1.56 -16.33 5.15
N VAL A 262 -1.11 -17.57 5.35
CA VAL A 262 -0.09 -17.93 6.33
C VAL A 262 1.15 -18.43 5.62
N PHE A 263 2.31 -17.91 6.01
CA PHE A 263 3.61 -18.24 5.44
C PHE A 263 4.57 -18.74 6.52
N ASN A 264 5.61 -19.45 6.11
CA ASN A 264 6.82 -19.58 6.93
C ASN A 264 7.32 -18.17 7.29
N TYR A 265 7.80 -18.00 8.53
CA TYR A 265 8.41 -16.73 8.92
C TYR A 265 9.82 -16.61 8.33
N ALA A 266 10.10 -15.50 7.64
CA ALA A 266 11.45 -15.15 7.20
C ALA A 266 12.20 -14.49 8.36
N GLU A 267 13.17 -15.20 8.95
CA GLU A 267 14.04 -14.68 10.02
C GLU A 267 15.07 -13.73 9.40
N GLY A 268 14.90 -12.44 9.65
CA GLY A 268 15.74 -11.38 9.10
C GLY A 268 15.10 -10.01 9.24
N ASP A 269 15.71 -9.02 8.58
CA ASP A 269 15.20 -7.65 8.55
C ASP A 269 14.96 -7.18 7.10
N SER A 270 14.05 -6.23 6.92
CA SER A 270 13.83 -5.65 5.59
C SER A 270 15.09 -4.97 5.07
N LEU A 271 15.33 -5.09 3.77
CA LEU A 271 16.44 -4.40 3.10
C LEU A 271 16.37 -2.89 3.35
N GLY A 272 15.16 -2.34 3.42
CA GLY A 272 14.89 -0.94 3.81
C GLY A 272 15.50 -0.55 5.16
N ASN A 273 15.30 -1.35 6.20
CA ASN A 273 15.89 -1.11 7.52
C ASN A 273 17.41 -1.26 7.49
N VAL A 274 17.93 -2.32 6.85
CA VAL A 274 19.37 -2.56 6.73
C VAL A 274 20.09 -1.38 6.05
N ILE A 275 19.51 -0.82 4.98
CA ILE A 275 20.07 0.35 4.28
C ILE A 275 19.96 1.59 5.16
N SER A 276 18.80 1.79 5.81
CA SER A 276 18.56 2.96 6.65
C SER A 276 19.55 3.01 7.81
N ASP A 277 19.78 1.88 8.48
CA ASP A 277 20.75 1.70 9.55
C ASP A 277 22.20 1.94 9.07
N ALA A 278 22.54 1.46 7.87
CA ALA A 278 23.85 1.66 7.26
C ALA A 278 24.14 3.14 6.92
N LEU A 279 23.11 3.91 6.56
CA LEU A 279 23.21 5.30 6.11
C LEU A 279 22.94 6.33 7.21
N VAL A 280 22.65 5.92 8.46
CA VAL A 280 22.34 6.87 9.54
C VAL A 280 23.41 7.95 9.68
N GLY A 281 23.03 9.20 9.38
CA GLY A 281 23.90 10.37 9.48
C GLY A 281 25.03 10.43 8.43
N LYS A 282 25.01 9.58 7.40
CA LYS A 282 26.05 9.47 6.39
C LYS A 282 25.47 9.57 4.98
N LYS A 283 26.23 10.11 4.04
CA LYS A 283 25.94 9.95 2.61
C LYS A 283 26.66 8.71 2.09
N TRP A 284 26.23 8.20 0.94
CA TRP A 284 26.91 7.09 0.27
C TRP A 284 28.40 7.30 0.11
N ILE A 285 28.82 8.51 -0.32
CA ILE A 285 30.23 8.86 -0.50
C ILE A 285 31.06 8.80 0.80
N ASP A 286 30.40 8.91 1.95
CA ASP A 286 31.03 8.87 3.27
C ASP A 286 31.09 7.44 3.85
N LEU A 287 30.46 6.46 3.19
CA LEU A 287 30.52 5.07 3.61
C LEU A 287 31.88 4.46 3.28
N ASP A 288 32.35 3.56 4.15
CA ASP A 288 33.49 2.73 3.82
C ASP A 288 33.17 1.80 2.63
N ARG A 289 34.22 1.40 1.92
CA ARG A 289 34.08 0.59 0.71
C ARG A 289 33.46 -0.79 0.98
N PRO A 290 33.83 -1.53 2.04
CA PRO A 290 33.19 -2.81 2.36
C PRO A 290 31.67 -2.69 2.53
N LEU A 291 31.19 -1.64 3.19
CA LEU A 291 29.75 -1.42 3.36
C LEU A 291 29.06 -1.08 2.05
N GLN A 292 29.64 -0.22 1.20
CA GLN A 292 29.11 0.03 -0.15
C GLN A 292 29.02 -1.26 -0.97
N GLN A 293 30.06 -2.11 -0.92
CA GLN A 293 30.09 -3.39 -1.63
C GLN A 293 29.01 -4.33 -1.11
N LYS A 294 28.80 -4.39 0.22
CA LYS A 294 27.74 -5.18 0.84
C LYS A 294 26.35 -4.74 0.36
N LEU A 295 26.08 -3.44 0.37
CA LEU A 295 24.79 -2.87 -0.06
C LEU A 295 24.53 -3.10 -1.55
N LEU A 296 25.54 -2.93 -2.41
CA LEU A 296 25.43 -3.27 -3.84
C LEU A 296 25.31 -4.79 -4.07
N GLY A 297 25.91 -5.62 -3.21
CA GLY A 297 25.73 -7.07 -3.23
C GLY A 297 24.28 -7.48 -2.98
N TYR A 298 23.60 -6.85 -2.02
CA TYR A 298 22.16 -7.03 -1.83
C TYR A 298 21.37 -6.56 -3.05
N PHE A 299 21.74 -5.44 -3.66
CA PHE A 299 21.07 -5.00 -4.88
C PHE A 299 21.21 -6.03 -6.02
N ILE A 300 22.39 -6.62 -6.23
CA ILE A 300 22.60 -7.69 -7.22
C ILE A 300 21.70 -8.90 -6.91
N GLN A 301 21.65 -9.35 -5.66
CA GLN A 301 20.76 -10.44 -5.27
C GLN A 301 19.28 -10.12 -5.56
N ALA A 302 18.85 -8.88 -5.36
CA ALA A 302 17.48 -8.45 -5.71
C ALA A 302 17.23 -8.54 -7.23
N VAL A 303 18.20 -8.12 -8.04
CA VAL A 303 18.13 -8.23 -9.51
C VAL A 303 18.07 -9.70 -9.95
N GLU A 304 18.84 -10.60 -9.32
CA GLU A 304 18.82 -12.04 -9.59
C GLU A 304 17.49 -12.70 -9.19
N LEU A 305 16.88 -12.28 -8.08
CA LEU A 305 15.52 -12.72 -7.70
C LEU A 305 14.50 -12.31 -8.77
N VAL A 306 14.54 -11.04 -9.22
CA VAL A 306 13.65 -10.54 -10.29
C VAL A 306 13.87 -11.31 -11.59
N LYS A 307 15.13 -11.59 -11.95
CA LYS A 307 15.45 -12.44 -13.11
C LYS A 307 14.77 -13.80 -13.03
N SER A 308 14.89 -14.47 -11.88
CA SER A 308 14.29 -15.79 -11.65
C SER A 308 12.75 -15.75 -11.75
N ILE A 309 12.13 -14.65 -11.32
CA ILE A 309 10.68 -14.42 -11.44
C ILE A 309 10.28 -14.24 -12.92
N HIS A 310 11.05 -13.45 -13.68
CA HIS A 310 10.81 -13.23 -15.11
C HIS A 310 10.96 -14.50 -15.93
N GLU A 311 12.00 -15.30 -15.65
CA GLU A 311 12.23 -16.61 -16.28
C GLU A 311 11.08 -17.60 -16.00
N ALA A 312 10.42 -17.46 -14.85
CA ALA A 312 9.23 -18.23 -14.51
C ALA A 312 7.94 -17.73 -15.18
N GLY A 313 7.99 -16.63 -15.94
CA GLY A 313 6.82 -16.09 -16.64
C GLY A 313 5.96 -15.10 -15.84
N ILE A 314 6.53 -14.53 -14.78
CA ILE A 314 5.87 -13.60 -13.86
C ILE A 314 6.58 -12.24 -13.91
N VAL A 315 5.83 -11.15 -13.79
CA VAL A 315 6.32 -9.80 -13.42
C VAL A 315 5.93 -9.55 -11.97
N HIS A 316 6.83 -9.06 -11.14
CA HIS A 316 6.60 -8.87 -9.70
C HIS A 316 5.72 -7.64 -9.40
N ARG A 317 6.00 -6.49 -10.05
CA ARG A 317 5.25 -5.21 -10.03
C ARG A 317 5.17 -4.46 -8.70
N ASP A 318 5.86 -4.94 -7.68
CA ASP A 318 6.04 -4.25 -6.39
C ASP A 318 7.42 -4.55 -5.77
N VAL A 319 8.48 -4.49 -6.58
CA VAL A 319 9.85 -4.65 -6.07
C VAL A 319 10.22 -3.41 -5.26
N THR A 320 10.37 -3.57 -3.95
CA THR A 320 10.62 -2.46 -3.01
C THR A 320 11.58 -2.87 -1.91
N ASP A 321 12.13 -1.87 -1.21
CA ASP A 321 12.97 -2.05 -0.03
C ASP A 321 12.28 -2.83 1.11
N SER A 322 10.95 -2.76 1.21
CA SER A 322 10.17 -3.42 2.25
C SER A 322 9.70 -4.83 1.90
N ASN A 323 9.73 -5.20 0.61
CA ASN A 323 9.33 -6.53 0.12
C ASN A 323 10.53 -7.49 -0.05
N LEU A 324 11.73 -7.03 0.30
CA LEU A 324 12.97 -7.80 0.32
C LEU A 324 13.44 -7.93 1.77
N ILE A 325 13.65 -9.16 2.23
CA ILE A 325 14.18 -9.44 3.57
C ILE A 325 15.60 -9.95 3.44
N VAL A 326 16.53 -9.32 4.14
CA VAL A 326 17.88 -9.83 4.38
C VAL A 326 17.80 -10.82 5.52
N LEU A 327 17.99 -12.09 5.21
CA LEU A 327 17.99 -13.16 6.19
C LEU A 327 19.30 -13.17 6.99
N ASP A 328 19.29 -13.87 8.12
CA ASP A 328 20.45 -14.01 9.00
C ASP A 328 21.68 -14.64 8.30
N ASP A 329 21.47 -15.43 7.24
CA ASP A 329 22.54 -16.01 6.42
C ASP A 329 23.08 -15.06 5.33
N GLY A 330 22.57 -13.81 5.27
CA GLY A 330 22.97 -12.79 4.31
C GLY A 330 22.33 -12.90 2.93
N LYS A 331 21.39 -13.83 2.73
CA LYS A 331 20.63 -13.93 1.47
C LYS A 331 19.39 -13.04 1.50
N LEU A 332 19.01 -12.53 0.34
CA LEU A 332 17.71 -11.89 0.14
C LEU A 332 16.62 -12.90 -0.17
N CYS A 333 15.45 -12.73 0.45
CA CYS A 333 14.22 -13.35 0.01
C CYS A 333 13.16 -12.29 -0.30
N ILE A 334 12.28 -12.60 -1.25
CA ILE A 334 11.18 -11.72 -1.67
C ILE A 334 9.86 -12.23 -1.08
N ILE A 335 9.05 -11.35 -0.50
CA ILE A 335 7.96 -11.77 0.40
C ILE A 335 6.55 -11.43 -0.06
N ASP A 336 6.34 -10.54 -1.04
CA ASP A 336 4.99 -10.07 -1.39
C ASP A 336 4.71 -10.04 -2.89
N PHE A 337 3.92 -11.03 -3.36
CA PHE A 337 3.51 -11.19 -4.76
C PHE A 337 2.08 -10.71 -5.05
N GLU A 338 1.47 -9.91 -4.16
CA GLU A 338 0.07 -9.47 -4.30
C GLU A 338 -0.25 -8.79 -5.64
N LEU A 339 0.69 -8.01 -6.19
CA LEU A 339 0.52 -7.25 -7.45
C LEU A 339 1.07 -7.96 -8.68
N SER A 340 1.69 -9.12 -8.48
CA SER A 340 2.37 -9.84 -9.55
C SER A 340 1.41 -10.21 -10.68
N TYR A 341 1.98 -10.40 -11.87
CA TYR A 341 1.23 -10.70 -13.08
C TYR A 341 1.94 -11.78 -13.89
N SER A 342 1.23 -12.83 -14.27
CA SER A 342 1.72 -13.80 -15.24
C SER A 342 1.51 -13.27 -16.64
N PHE A 343 2.58 -12.88 -17.32
CA PHE A 343 2.53 -12.46 -18.72
C PHE A 343 2.39 -13.63 -19.70
N ILE A 344 2.62 -14.86 -19.24
CA ILE A 344 2.34 -16.08 -20.00
C ILE A 344 0.85 -16.40 -19.98
N LYS A 345 0.21 -16.35 -18.80
CA LYS A 345 -1.22 -16.65 -18.64
C LYS A 345 -2.13 -15.44 -18.86
N CYS A 346 -1.54 -14.25 -18.89
CA CYS A 346 -2.23 -12.96 -18.85
C CYS A 346 -3.11 -12.76 -17.60
N GLU A 347 -2.64 -13.21 -16.43
CA GLU A 347 -3.41 -13.22 -15.17
C GLU A 347 -2.70 -12.45 -14.04
N PRO A 348 -3.45 -11.81 -13.12
CA PRO A 348 -4.90 -11.70 -13.11
C PRO A 348 -5.37 -10.74 -14.21
N ASN A 349 -6.55 -10.98 -14.77
CA ASN A 349 -7.14 -10.12 -15.79
C ASN A 349 -8.45 -9.48 -15.27
N PRO A 350 -8.49 -8.15 -15.08
CA PRO A 350 -7.41 -7.20 -15.31
C PRO A 350 -6.33 -7.27 -14.21
N PRO A 351 -5.12 -6.76 -14.45
CA PRO A 351 -4.07 -6.76 -13.44
C PRO A 351 -4.51 -6.04 -12.16
N PHE A 352 -4.09 -6.53 -10.99
CA PHE A 352 -4.26 -5.75 -9.77
C PHE A 352 -3.46 -4.44 -9.86
N LEU A 353 -4.02 -3.39 -9.29
CA LEU A 353 -3.42 -2.04 -9.29
C LEU A 353 -2.99 -1.65 -7.86
N LEU A 354 -2.41 -0.43 -7.74
CA LEU A 354 -1.94 0.21 -6.49
C LEU A 354 -0.61 -0.31 -5.93
N GLY A 355 0.50 0.03 -6.61
CA GLY A 355 1.84 -0.25 -6.11
C GLY A 355 2.40 0.83 -5.19
N THR A 356 3.64 0.62 -4.74
CA THR A 356 4.32 1.50 -3.79
C THR A 356 4.84 2.78 -4.43
N PHE A 357 4.36 3.94 -3.95
CA PHE A 357 4.77 5.25 -4.48
C PHE A 357 6.30 5.43 -4.42
N GLY A 358 6.88 5.90 -5.53
CA GLY A 358 8.32 5.97 -5.73
C GLY A 358 8.95 4.74 -6.39
N TYR A 359 8.23 3.62 -6.50
CA TYR A 359 8.69 2.40 -7.18
C TYR A 359 7.85 2.03 -8.40
N VAL A 360 6.62 2.55 -8.48
CA VAL A 360 5.64 2.25 -9.54
C VAL A 360 6.06 2.87 -10.87
N ALA A 361 6.12 2.04 -11.92
CA ALA A 361 6.38 2.46 -13.28
C ALA A 361 5.22 3.31 -13.85
N PRO A 362 5.48 4.29 -14.75
CA PRO A 362 4.44 5.15 -15.32
C PRO A 362 3.29 4.38 -15.98
N GLU A 363 3.60 3.30 -16.69
CA GLU A 363 2.63 2.45 -17.35
C GLU A 363 1.69 1.68 -16.40
N GLN A 364 2.17 1.33 -15.21
CA GLN A 364 1.36 0.68 -14.18
C GLN A 364 0.31 1.66 -13.64
N ILE A 365 0.65 2.96 -13.57
CA ILE A 365 -0.30 4.05 -13.25
C ILE A 365 -1.30 4.24 -14.38
N GLN A 366 -0.88 4.05 -15.62
CA GLN A 366 -1.74 4.10 -16.82
C GLN A 366 -2.56 2.84 -17.02
N HIS A 367 -2.46 1.88 -16.10
CA HIS A 367 -3.13 0.58 -16.15
C HIS A 367 -2.82 -0.17 -17.45
N ALA A 368 -1.60 -0.06 -17.99
CA ALA A 368 -1.24 -0.81 -19.18
C ALA A 368 -1.13 -2.32 -18.89
N VAL A 369 -1.03 -3.13 -19.94
CA VAL A 369 -0.66 -4.56 -19.81
C VAL A 369 0.73 -4.63 -19.17
N PRO A 370 0.89 -5.36 -18.06
CA PRO A 370 2.17 -5.46 -17.38
C PRO A 370 3.17 -6.27 -18.19
N ASP A 371 4.43 -5.82 -18.14
CA ASP A 371 5.56 -6.50 -18.75
C ASP A 371 6.81 -6.39 -17.85
N PRO A 372 7.88 -7.16 -18.12
CA PRO A 372 9.11 -7.13 -17.33
C PRO A 372 9.75 -5.75 -17.14
N ALA A 373 9.48 -4.78 -18.02
CA ALA A 373 10.07 -3.44 -17.91
C ALA A 373 9.55 -2.69 -16.67
N GLU A 374 8.36 -3.02 -16.15
CA GLU A 374 7.84 -2.45 -14.91
C GLU A 374 8.78 -2.75 -13.72
N ASP A 375 9.30 -3.98 -13.63
CA ASP A 375 10.26 -4.36 -12.57
C ASP A 375 11.63 -3.71 -12.77
N ILE A 376 12.06 -3.47 -14.02
CA ILE A 376 13.29 -2.71 -14.30
C ILE A 376 13.20 -1.29 -13.75
N TYR A 377 12.03 -0.65 -13.88
CA TYR A 377 11.80 0.66 -13.27
C TYR A 377 11.91 0.59 -11.75
N SER A 378 11.24 -0.38 -11.13
CA SER A 378 11.29 -0.59 -9.67
C SER A 378 12.71 -0.89 -9.17
N LEU A 379 13.52 -1.64 -9.92
CA LEU A 379 14.93 -1.87 -9.63
C LEU A 379 15.77 -0.59 -9.71
N GLY A 380 15.49 0.30 -10.67
CA GLY A 380 16.10 1.63 -10.72
C GLY A 380 15.79 2.48 -9.48
N ALA A 381 14.53 2.45 -9.04
CA ALA A 381 14.10 3.10 -7.81
C ALA A 381 14.76 2.48 -6.56
N LEU A 382 14.88 1.16 -6.51
CA LEU A 382 15.57 0.44 -5.44
C LEU A 382 17.06 0.78 -5.39
N LEU A 383 17.76 0.84 -6.52
CA LEU A 383 19.17 1.25 -6.56
C LEU A 383 19.34 2.69 -6.06
N CYS A 384 18.42 3.59 -6.43
CA CYS A 384 18.39 4.95 -5.89
C CYS A 384 18.23 4.93 -4.36
N PHE A 385 17.33 4.12 -3.82
CA PHE A 385 17.13 3.97 -2.39
C PHE A 385 18.37 3.37 -1.70
N VAL A 386 18.97 2.30 -2.24
CA VAL A 386 20.23 1.70 -1.75
C VAL A 386 21.34 2.73 -1.59
N MET A 387 21.46 3.65 -2.55
CA MET A 387 22.49 4.68 -2.52
C MET A 387 22.15 5.93 -1.71
N THR A 388 20.91 6.13 -1.29
CA THR A 388 20.51 7.43 -0.69
C THR A 388 19.69 7.32 0.57
N GLY A 389 19.10 6.17 0.86
CA GLY A 389 18.10 5.96 1.93
C GLY A 389 16.78 6.68 1.67
N CYS A 390 16.61 7.32 0.52
CA CYS A 390 15.43 8.11 0.17
C CYS A 390 14.69 7.49 -1.00
N LYS A 391 13.36 7.47 -0.95
CA LYS A 391 12.52 7.00 -2.06
C LYS A 391 12.53 8.02 -3.18
N THR A 392 12.42 7.58 -4.44
CA THR A 392 12.41 8.50 -5.59
C THR A 392 11.33 9.59 -5.46
N SER A 393 10.19 9.27 -4.84
CA SER A 393 9.11 10.20 -4.50
C SER A 393 9.54 11.42 -3.69
N GLU A 394 10.57 11.29 -2.86
CA GLU A 394 11.12 12.39 -2.04
C GLU A 394 12.02 13.33 -2.86
N PHE A 395 12.37 12.93 -4.08
CA PHE A 395 13.10 13.73 -5.05
C PHE A 395 12.18 14.30 -6.15
N ILE A 396 10.97 13.74 -6.33
CA ILE A 396 10.06 14.13 -7.42
C ILE A 396 9.38 15.46 -7.07
N GLY A 397 10.08 16.55 -7.38
CA GLY A 397 9.51 17.81 -7.84
C GLY A 397 9.68 17.91 -9.35
N ASN A 398 8.90 17.14 -10.12
CA ASN A 398 8.72 17.24 -11.58
C ASN A 398 9.94 17.39 -12.52
N ASN A 399 11.17 16.96 -12.17
CA ASN A 399 12.28 17.06 -13.12
C ASN A 399 13.34 15.94 -12.98
N HIS A 400 13.41 15.05 -13.98
CA HIS A 400 14.44 14.00 -14.08
C HIS A 400 15.88 14.54 -14.03
N GLN A 401 16.12 15.76 -14.52
CA GLN A 401 17.44 16.39 -14.44
C GLN A 401 17.82 16.76 -13.01
N GLN A 402 16.86 17.24 -12.20
CA GLN A 402 17.10 17.55 -10.79
C GLN A 402 17.42 16.27 -10.00
N LEU A 403 16.72 15.17 -10.31
CA LEU A 403 17.01 13.86 -9.74
C LEU A 403 18.47 13.44 -10.04
N LYS A 404 18.89 13.49 -11.30
CA LYS A 404 20.25 13.13 -11.72
C LYS A 404 21.33 13.94 -10.99
N VAL A 405 21.17 15.27 -10.92
CA VAL A 405 22.14 16.15 -10.24
C VAL A 405 22.19 15.86 -8.74
N LYS A 406 21.03 15.67 -8.10
CA LYS A 406 20.95 15.38 -6.66
C LYS A 406 21.54 14.01 -6.33
N LEU A 407 21.25 12.98 -7.13
CA LEU A 407 21.86 11.65 -7.01
C LEU A 407 23.37 11.71 -7.13
N PHE A 408 23.89 12.37 -8.16
CA PHE A 408 25.34 12.46 -8.35
C PHE A 408 26.02 13.18 -7.18
N ARG A 409 25.41 14.26 -6.67
CA ARG A 409 25.92 14.99 -5.49
C ARG A 409 25.94 14.14 -4.21
N LEU A 410 24.97 13.24 -4.04
CA LEU A 410 24.87 12.38 -2.85
C LEU A 410 25.78 11.15 -2.91
N THR A 411 26.08 10.68 -4.12
CA THR A 411 26.75 9.38 -4.32
C THR A 411 28.16 9.49 -4.87
N GLY A 412 28.43 10.46 -5.75
CA GLY A 412 29.68 10.52 -6.54
C GLY A 412 29.78 9.44 -7.63
N GLU A 413 28.79 8.55 -7.75
CA GLU A 413 28.86 7.35 -8.60
C GLU A 413 28.24 7.58 -9.97
N LYS A 414 29.01 8.15 -10.90
CA LYS A 414 28.51 8.53 -12.24
C LYS A 414 27.85 7.35 -12.97
N GLY A 415 28.49 6.18 -12.97
CA GLY A 415 27.98 4.99 -13.67
C GLY A 415 26.66 4.49 -13.09
N LEU A 416 26.55 4.41 -11.75
CA LEU A 416 25.31 3.99 -11.09
C LEU A 416 24.20 5.03 -11.24
N CYS A 417 24.54 6.33 -11.22
CA CYS A 417 23.56 7.39 -11.48
C CYS A 417 22.98 7.27 -12.90
N GLU A 418 23.82 7.03 -13.90
CA GLU A 418 23.37 6.82 -15.28
C GLU A 418 22.49 5.57 -15.41
N LEU A 419 22.84 4.48 -14.70
CA LEU A 419 22.01 3.28 -14.65
C LEU A 419 20.63 3.55 -14.06
N VAL A 420 20.56 4.22 -12.91
CA VAL A 420 19.29 4.63 -12.28
C VAL A 420 18.43 5.43 -13.27
N MET A 421 19.02 6.41 -13.95
CA MET A 421 18.27 7.24 -14.90
C MET A 421 17.75 6.45 -16.11
N LYS A 422 18.50 5.45 -16.60
CA LYS A 422 18.02 4.57 -17.68
C LYS A 422 16.87 3.68 -17.22
N CYS A 423 16.98 3.07 -16.03
CA CYS A 423 15.91 2.26 -15.45
C CYS A 423 14.63 3.08 -15.23
N LEU A 424 14.76 4.33 -14.79
CA LEU A 424 13.63 5.24 -14.55
C LEU A 424 13.11 5.93 -15.84
N SER A 425 13.54 5.51 -17.03
CA SER A 425 13.00 6.07 -18.28
C SER A 425 11.49 5.86 -18.37
N TYR A 426 10.80 6.90 -18.84
CA TYR A 426 9.38 6.82 -19.15
C TYR A 426 9.11 5.86 -20.33
N SER A 427 10.05 5.77 -21.27
CA SER A 427 9.97 4.81 -22.38
C SER A 427 10.50 3.45 -21.92
N ARG A 428 9.66 2.41 -22.02
CA ARG A 428 10.03 1.04 -21.61
C ARG A 428 11.22 0.50 -22.41
N SER A 429 11.29 0.81 -23.71
CA SER A 429 12.33 0.32 -24.60
C SER A 429 13.70 0.96 -24.37
N GLU A 430 13.77 2.06 -23.60
CA GLU A 430 15.04 2.70 -23.24
C GLU A 430 15.64 2.13 -21.94
N ARG A 431 14.88 1.32 -21.22
CA ARG A 431 15.33 0.69 -19.97
C ARG A 431 16.31 -0.45 -20.30
N PRO A 432 17.35 -0.64 -19.48
CA PRO A 432 18.32 -1.71 -19.69
C PRO A 432 17.70 -3.09 -19.42
N ASP A 433 18.28 -4.13 -20.01
CA ASP A 433 18.02 -5.50 -19.58
C ASP A 433 18.70 -5.81 -18.24
N ILE A 434 18.35 -6.96 -17.66
CA ILE A 434 18.84 -7.42 -16.37
C ILE A 434 20.35 -7.63 -16.39
N GLU A 435 20.87 -8.21 -17.47
CA GLU A 435 22.28 -8.52 -17.67
C GLU A 435 23.13 -7.25 -17.64
N MET A 436 22.67 -6.18 -18.29
CA MET A 436 23.33 -4.87 -18.30
C MET A 436 23.30 -4.21 -16.91
N ILE A 437 22.22 -4.38 -16.14
CA ILE A 437 22.14 -3.90 -14.75
C ILE A 437 23.22 -4.60 -13.91
N ILE A 438 23.26 -5.93 -13.93
CA ILE A 438 24.22 -6.74 -13.17
C ILE A 438 25.65 -6.36 -13.57
N ALA A 439 25.96 -6.33 -14.88
CA ALA A 439 27.29 -6.01 -15.37
C ALA A 439 27.74 -4.59 -14.96
N THR A 440 26.84 -3.61 -14.99
CA THR A 440 27.16 -2.22 -14.59
C THR A 440 27.50 -2.13 -13.10
N VAL A 441 26.73 -2.81 -12.24
CA VAL A 441 26.99 -2.83 -10.79
C VAL A 441 28.24 -3.62 -10.46
N GLN A 442 28.46 -4.77 -11.09
CA GLN A 442 29.68 -5.56 -10.92
C GLN A 442 30.93 -4.80 -11.36
N ASN A 443 30.88 -4.08 -12.48
CA ASN A 443 31.98 -3.22 -12.91
C ASN A 443 32.30 -2.11 -11.90
N GLN A 444 31.27 -1.59 -11.22
CA GLN A 444 31.48 -0.63 -10.13
C GLN A 444 32.16 -1.27 -8.92
N LEU A 445 31.76 -2.50 -8.56
CA LEU A 445 32.41 -3.29 -7.51
C LEU A 445 33.89 -3.60 -7.84
N LEU A 446 34.19 -3.93 -9.11
CA LEU A 446 35.53 -4.28 -9.59
C LEU A 446 36.47 -3.07 -9.71
N LYS A 447 36.00 -1.92 -10.23
CA LYS A 447 36.80 -0.66 -10.26
C LYS A 447 37.26 -0.25 -8.86
N THR A 448 36.53 -0.68 -7.84
CA THR A 448 36.86 -0.44 -6.43
C THR A 448 37.99 -1.35 -5.93
N LEU A 449 38.21 -2.52 -6.53
CA LEU A 449 39.29 -3.46 -6.15
C LEU A 449 40.66 -3.06 -6.74
N THR A 450 40.70 -2.55 -7.97
CA THR A 450 41.96 -2.12 -8.63
C THR A 450 42.60 -0.90 -7.95
N LEU A 451 41.79 0.07 -7.49
CA LEU A 451 42.28 1.23 -6.72
C LEU A 451 42.92 0.86 -5.36
N ASN A 452 42.51 -0.26 -4.76
CA ASN A 452 43.10 -0.76 -3.51
C ASN A 452 44.47 -1.40 -3.75
N HIS A 453 44.66 -2.09 -4.88
CA HIS A 453 45.96 -2.66 -5.24
C HIS A 453 47.00 -1.58 -5.55
N GLU A 454 46.62 -0.50 -6.25
CA GLU A 454 47.54 0.61 -6.54
C GLU A 454 47.93 1.41 -5.28
N LYS A 455 46.99 1.63 -4.35
CA LYS A 455 47.32 2.28 -3.06
C LYS A 455 48.19 1.41 -2.16
N ALA A 456 47.96 0.09 -2.15
CA ALA A 456 48.80 -0.84 -1.39
C ALA A 456 50.20 -0.98 -1.99
N SER A 457 50.34 -0.95 -3.33
CA SER A 457 51.65 -1.01 -3.99
C SER A 457 52.46 0.28 -3.88
N MET A 458 51.81 1.43 -3.65
CA MET A 458 52.48 2.72 -3.41
C MET A 458 52.87 2.95 -1.94
N ALA A 459 52.40 2.12 -1.01
CA ALA A 459 52.68 2.20 0.42
C ALA A 459 53.76 1.21 0.90
N VAL A 460 54.38 0.46 -0.02
CA VAL A 460 55.48 -0.50 0.22
C VAL A 460 56.80 0.08 -0.25
#